data_AF-A0A1H5PQB6-F1
#
_entry.id   AF-A0A1H5PQB6-F1
#
_cell.length_a   1.000
_cell.length_b   1.000
_cell.length_c   1.000
_cell.angle_alpha   90.00
_cell.angle_beta   90.00
_cell.angle_gamma   90.00
#
_symmetry.space_group_name_H-M   'P 1'
#
loop_
_entity.id
_entity.type
_entity.pdbx_description
1 polymer ?
#
loop_
_entity_poly.entity_id
_entity_poly.type
_entity_poly.pdbx_seq_one_letter_code
_entity_poly.pdbx_strand_id
1 'polypeptide(L)'
;MRFESAARRMIRAARGHPETMEGAPVIVQPPGPDGGRRVTIRGEYVGIAYHLLDIVEFLRRAGLPEASTTVDDPELIEWRGIGPRAWTATG
;
A
#
# COMPACT_ATOMS: atom_id res chain seq x y z
N MET A 1 20.29 -19.23 4.95
CA MET A 1 19.00 -18.72 5.49
C MET A 1 18.19 -18.25 4.29
N ARG A 2 17.23 -19.07 3.84
CA ARG A 2 16.59 -18.94 2.51
C ARG A 2 15.38 -18.02 2.66
N PHE A 3 15.50 -16.78 2.19
CA PHE A 3 14.38 -15.85 2.14
C PHE A 3 13.31 -16.42 1.20
N GLU A 4 12.09 -16.55 1.71
CA GLU A 4 10.91 -17.12 1.06
C GLU A 4 10.37 -16.24 -0.09
N SER A 5 11.24 -15.74 -0.98
CA SER A 5 10.88 -14.81 -2.06
C SER A 5 10.23 -15.47 -3.29
N ALA A 6 10.11 -16.80 -3.34
CA ALA A 6 9.58 -17.52 -4.51
C ALA A 6 8.10 -17.93 -4.37
N ALA A 7 7.62 -18.24 -3.17
CA ALA A 7 6.28 -18.80 -2.99
C ALA A 7 5.16 -17.76 -3.20
N ARG A 8 5.39 -16.49 -2.86
CA ARG A 8 4.43 -15.39 -3.07
C ARG A 8 4.26 -15.00 -4.54
N ARG A 9 5.29 -15.24 -5.38
CA ARG A 9 5.23 -14.99 -6.82
C ARG A 9 4.25 -15.93 -7.55
N MET A 10 3.98 -17.12 -7.03
CA MET A 10 3.16 -18.12 -7.73
C MET A 10 1.65 -17.86 -7.66
N ILE A 11 1.14 -17.20 -6.61
CA ILE A 11 -0.31 -16.93 -6.49
C ILE A 11 -0.78 -15.87 -7.53
N ARG A 12 0.12 -15.01 -8.02
CA ARG A 12 -0.20 -13.94 -8.98
C ARG A 12 -0.21 -14.38 -10.45
N ALA A 13 0.34 -15.55 -10.78
CA ALA A 13 0.53 -15.98 -12.17
C ALA A 13 -0.60 -16.88 -12.74
N ALA A 14 -1.48 -17.43 -11.90
CA ALA A 14 -2.38 -18.51 -12.32
C ALA A 14 -3.76 -18.09 -12.86
N ARG A 15 -4.12 -16.79 -12.88
CA ARG A 15 -5.34 -16.31 -13.54
C ARG A 15 -5.01 -15.03 -14.31
N GLY A 16 -4.95 -15.14 -15.63
CA GLY A 16 -4.54 -14.07 -16.53
C GLY A 16 -5.42 -12.82 -16.39
N HIS A 17 -4.78 -11.66 -16.20
CA HIS A 17 -5.40 -10.35 -16.34
C HIS A 17 -4.43 -9.43 -17.08
N PRO A 18 -4.86 -8.76 -18.17
CA PRO A 18 -4.02 -7.90 -18.98
C PRO A 18 -3.95 -6.51 -18.34
N GLU A 19 -2.94 -6.26 -17.52
CA GLU A 19 -2.38 -4.93 -17.24
C GLU A 19 -1.33 -5.04 -16.14
N THR A 20 -0.11 -5.37 -16.53
CA THR A 20 1.06 -5.18 -15.68
C THR A 20 1.25 -3.67 -15.51
N MET A 21 0.53 -3.03 -14.60
CA MET A 21 1.00 -1.78 -14.00
C MET A 21 2.28 -2.13 -13.25
N GLU A 22 3.42 -1.78 -13.83
CA GLU A 22 4.73 -1.88 -13.20
C GLU A 22 4.76 -0.94 -11.99
N GLY A 23 4.55 -1.48 -10.79
CA GLY A 23 4.58 -0.71 -9.56
C GLY A 23 3.82 -1.37 -8.41
N ALA A 24 4.03 -0.84 -7.21
CA ALA A 24 3.25 -1.23 -6.04
C ALA A 24 1.76 -0.93 -6.31
N PRO A 25 0.83 -1.85 -6.00
CA PRO A 25 -0.59 -1.65 -6.27
C PRO A 25 -1.22 -0.54 -5.44
N VAL A 26 -0.58 -0.07 -4.37
CA VAL A 26 -1.06 1.03 -3.55
C VAL A 26 -0.07 2.19 -3.63
N ILE A 27 -0.56 3.38 -3.93
CA ILE A 27 0.25 4.60 -3.94
C ILE A 27 -0.35 5.58 -2.93
N VAL A 28 0.48 6.03 -2.00
CA VAL A 28 0.13 7.05 -1.02
C VAL A 28 0.88 8.34 -1.36
N GLN A 29 0.13 9.41 -1.61
CA GLN A 29 0.70 10.72 -1.94
C GLN A 29 1.32 11.40 -0.71
N PRO A 30 2.14 12.45 -0.90
CA PRO A 30 2.61 13.28 0.20
C PRO A 30 1.42 13.92 0.97
N PRO A 31 1.61 14.34 2.24
CA PRO A 31 0.59 15.07 2.98
C PRO A 31 0.13 16.33 2.25
N GLY A 32 -1.18 16.53 2.17
CA GLY A 32 -1.81 17.78 1.73
C GLY A 32 -1.79 18.85 2.83
N PRO A 33 -2.37 20.03 2.55
CA PRO A 33 -2.40 21.15 3.49
C PRO A 33 -3.07 20.84 4.84
N ASP A 34 -4.02 19.91 4.86
CA ASP A 34 -4.75 19.46 6.04
C ASP A 34 -4.08 18.24 6.73
N GLY A 35 -2.91 17.82 6.25
CA GLY A 35 -2.20 16.64 6.74
C GLY A 35 -2.69 15.30 6.18
N GLY A 36 -3.80 15.30 5.43
CA GLY A 36 -4.35 14.11 4.81
C GLY A 36 -3.51 13.66 3.61
N ARG A 37 -3.54 12.36 3.31
CA ARG A 37 -2.83 11.76 2.17
C ARG A 37 -3.79 11.11 1.20
N ARG A 38 -3.69 11.47 -0.07
CA ARG A 38 -4.48 10.84 -1.14
C ARG A 38 -3.97 9.42 -1.40
N VAL A 39 -4.88 8.46 -1.45
CA VAL A 39 -4.54 7.04 -1.68
C VAL A 39 -5.19 6.55 -2.98
N THR A 40 -4.39 5.85 -3.79
CA THR A 40 -4.89 5.10 -4.94
C THR A 40 -4.54 3.62 -4.83
N ILE A 41 -5.47 2.75 -5.22
CA ILE A 41 -5.26 1.30 -5.29
C ILE A 41 -5.52 0.85 -6.73
N ARG A 42 -4.52 0.25 -7.37
CA ARG A 42 -4.55 -0.19 -8.78
C ARG A 42 -5.04 0.93 -9.70
N GLY A 43 -4.51 2.14 -9.50
CA GLY A 43 -4.87 3.33 -10.27
C GLY A 43 -6.15 4.04 -9.83
N GLU A 44 -6.99 3.40 -9.02
CA GLU A 44 -8.28 3.96 -8.59
C GLU A 44 -8.17 4.76 -7.29
N TYR A 45 -8.81 5.93 -7.23
CA TYR A 45 -8.84 6.75 -6.01
C TYR A 45 -9.79 6.15 -4.97
N VAL A 46 -9.28 5.84 -3.78
CA VAL A 46 -10.06 5.17 -2.72
C VAL A 46 -10.36 6.06 -1.51
N GLY A 47 -9.65 7.17 -1.34
CA GLY A 47 -9.90 8.13 -0.26
C GLY A 47 -8.68 8.92 0.22
N ILE A 48 -8.92 9.71 1.26
CA ILE A 48 -7.87 10.41 2.03
C ILE A 48 -7.63 9.63 3.32
N ALA A 49 -6.36 9.36 3.64
CA ALA A 49 -5.93 8.79 4.91
C ALA A 49 -5.31 9.86 5.80
N TYR A 50 -5.69 9.88 7.07
CA TYR A 50 -5.09 10.75 8.09
C TYR A 50 -4.21 9.95 9.06
N HIS A 51 -4.39 8.62 9.12
CA HIS A 51 -3.64 7.71 9.98
C HIS A 51 -3.32 6.39 9.27
N LEU A 52 -2.41 5.59 9.84
CA LEU A 52 -2.10 4.24 9.32
C LEU A 52 -3.33 3.32 9.30
N LEU A 53 -4.25 3.49 10.25
CA LEU A 53 -5.47 2.69 10.32
C LEU A 53 -6.37 2.90 9.08
N ASP A 54 -6.40 4.11 8.53
CA ASP A 54 -7.18 4.40 7.32
C ASP A 54 -6.61 3.63 6.11
N ILE A 55 -5.27 3.51 6.04
CA ILE A 55 -4.60 2.70 5.01
C ILE A 55 -4.97 1.23 5.14
N VAL A 56 -4.92 0.68 6.36
CA VAL A 56 -5.31 -0.72 6.64
C VAL A 56 -6.77 -0.97 6.22
N GLU A 57 -7.67 -0.03 6.48
CA GLU A 57 -9.07 -0.15 6.05
C GLU A 57 -9.24 -0.09 4.53
N PHE A 58 -8.47 0.73 3.82
CA PHE A 58 -8.48 0.73 2.35
C PHE A 58 -7.98 -0.60 1.77
N LEU A 59 -6.91 -1.18 2.34
CA LEU A 59 -6.39 -2.49 1.94
C LEU A 59 -7.43 -3.58 2.12
N ARG A 60 -8.07 -3.62 3.29
CA ARG A 60 -9.14 -4.57 3.62
C ARG A 60 -10.30 -4.48 2.63
N ARG A 61 -10.75 -3.26 2.31
CA ARG A 61 -11.84 -3.04 1.34
C ARG A 61 -11.47 -3.45 -0.08
N ALA A 62 -10.18 -3.39 -0.44
CA ALA A 62 -9.66 -3.79 -1.74
C ALA A 62 -9.28 -5.28 -1.83
N GLY A 63 -9.42 -6.05 -0.74
CA GLY A 63 -8.99 -7.45 -0.69
C GLY A 63 -7.48 -7.62 -0.81
N LEU A 64 -6.72 -6.63 -0.33
CA LEU A 64 -5.26 -6.66 -0.26
C LEU A 64 -4.81 -7.01 1.16
N PRO A 65 -3.60 -7.58 1.34
CA PRO A 65 -3.07 -7.89 2.67
C PRO A 65 -3.10 -6.68 3.61
N GLU A 66 -3.60 -6.87 4.82
CA GLU A 66 -3.99 -5.80 5.74
C GLU A 66 -3.40 -5.96 7.16
N ALA A 67 -2.07 -5.89 7.28
CA ALA A 67 -1.39 -5.88 8.57
C ALA A 67 -0.62 -4.58 8.82
N SER A 68 -0.35 -4.25 10.08
CA SER A 68 0.51 -3.10 10.41
C SER A 68 1.91 -3.24 9.84
N THR A 69 2.47 -4.46 9.80
CA THR A 69 3.77 -4.75 9.17
C THR A 69 3.74 -4.64 7.65
N THR A 70 2.56 -4.72 7.05
CA THR A 70 2.36 -4.62 5.61
C THR A 70 2.43 -3.18 5.10
N VAL A 71 2.25 -2.17 5.96
CA VAL A 71 2.35 -0.75 5.55
C VAL A 71 3.77 -0.33 5.17
N ASP A 72 4.78 -1.10 5.61
CA ASP A 72 6.20 -0.91 5.28
C ASP A 72 6.64 -1.75 4.05
N ASP A 73 5.75 -2.56 3.47
CA ASP A 73 6.09 -3.44 2.33
C ASP A 73 6.14 -2.64 1.01
N PRO A 74 7.33 -2.43 0.42
CA PRO A 74 7.47 -1.66 -0.82
C PRO A 74 6.93 -2.39 -2.05
N GLU A 75 6.68 -3.70 -2.00
CA GLU A 75 6.00 -4.42 -3.08
C GLU A 75 4.48 -4.19 -3.05
N LEU A 76 3.93 -3.75 -1.91
CA LEU A 76 2.52 -3.46 -1.75
C LEU A 76 2.21 -1.95 -1.79
N ILE A 77 2.97 -1.14 -1.05
CA ILE A 77 2.72 0.29 -0.89
C ILE A 77 3.92 1.09 -1.33
N GLU A 78 3.70 1.94 -2.32
CA GLU A 78 4.60 3.02 -2.65
C GLU A 78 4.21 4.29 -1.91
N TRP A 79 5.09 4.74 -1.02
CA TRP A 79 4.97 6.03 -0.34
C TRP A 79 5.66 7.11 -1.16
N ARG A 80 4.89 8.09 -1.65
CA ARG A 80 5.43 9.30 -2.29
C ARG A 80 5.74 10.33 -1.20
N GLY A 81 7.00 10.72 -1.08
CA GLY A 81 7.47 11.63 -0.03
C GLY A 81 7.76 10.92 1.29
N ILE A 82 7.47 11.57 2.41
CA ILE A 82 7.75 11.00 3.75
C ILE A 82 6.85 9.79 3.96
N GLY A 83 7.43 8.62 4.25
CA GLY A 83 6.68 7.37 4.44
C GLY A 83 5.84 7.28 5.73
N PRO A 84 5.48 6.06 6.16
CA PRO A 84 4.53 5.83 7.25
C PRO A 84 5.00 6.41 8.59
N ARG A 85 6.32 6.61 8.76
CA ARG A 85 6.92 7.22 9.95
C ARG A 85 6.44 8.64 10.27
N ALA A 86 5.91 9.36 9.27
CA ALA A 86 5.30 10.67 9.52
C ALA A 86 4.11 10.59 10.49
N TRP A 87 3.43 9.45 10.55
CA TRP A 87 2.34 9.21 11.48
C TRP A 87 2.77 8.48 12.75
N THR A 88 3.95 7.85 12.76
CA THR A 88 4.53 7.25 13.97
C THR A 88 5.26 8.29 14.84
N ALA A 89 5.36 9.54 14.38
CA ALA A 89 5.77 10.67 15.21
C ALA A 89 4.59 11.08 16.11
N THR A 90 4.29 10.25 17.10
CA THR A 90 3.50 10.63 18.27
C THR A 90 4.23 10.06 19.48
N GLY A 91 4.56 10.93 20.44
CA GLY A 91 5.06 10.53 21.75
C GLY A 91 4.01 9.82 22.60
#